data_AF-A0A9D5J8W1-F1
#
_entry.id   AF-A0A9D5J8W1-F1
#
_cell.length_a   1.000
_cell.length_b   1.000
_cell.length_c   1.000
_cell.angle_alpha   90.00
_cell.angle_beta   90.00
_cell.angle_gamma   90.00
#
_symmetry.space_group_name_H-M   'P 1'
#
loop_
_entity.id
_entity.type
_entity.pdbx_description
1 polymer ?
#
loop_
_entity_poly.entity_id
_entity_poly.type
_entity_poly.pdbx_seq_one_letter_code
_entity_poly.pdbx_strand_id
1 'polypeptide(L)'
;MGGGSGGGLFSSDIKGLEEKVKQRLAEAKADVSRHVFISFDHEDLDEVNLLRGQAKNDKADLQFDDHSVKEPFDSANADYIKRNIREKIDRCSVAVVYLTGKTASSKWVNWEIEECLKRGKGVIGVYKGDAPPAKTPTAFQQNGCKAVKWEHDALMRAIEEASTKR
;
A
#
# COMPACT_ATOMS: atom_id res chain seq x y z
N MET A 1 -6.16 -33.74 -54.40
CA MET A 1 -5.07 -32.74 -54.29
C MET A 1 -5.58 -31.61 -53.41
N GLY A 2 -5.16 -31.55 -52.15
CA GLY A 2 -5.66 -30.54 -51.20
C GLY A 2 -4.95 -30.65 -49.86
N GLY A 3 -3.68 -30.26 -49.83
CA GLY A 3 -2.88 -30.19 -48.61
C GLY A 3 -3.12 -28.87 -47.89
N GLY A 4 -3.80 -28.91 -46.74
CA GLY A 4 -3.93 -27.78 -45.83
C GLY A 4 -2.68 -27.67 -44.98
N SER A 5 -1.89 -26.63 -45.23
CA SER A 5 -0.67 -26.29 -44.50
C SER A 5 -0.98 -25.99 -43.04
N GLY A 6 -0.62 -26.90 -42.14
CA GLY A 6 -0.58 -26.66 -40.70
C GLY A 6 0.62 -25.77 -40.38
N GLY A 7 0.38 -24.46 -40.26
CA GLY A 7 1.37 -23.50 -39.79
C GLY A 7 1.65 -23.72 -38.31
N GLY A 8 2.67 -24.51 -37.99
CA GLY A 8 3.21 -24.62 -36.65
C GLY A 8 3.89 -23.30 -36.26
N LEU A 9 3.51 -22.72 -35.14
CA LEU A 9 4.19 -21.55 -34.56
C LEU A 9 5.66 -21.94 -34.29
N PHE A 10 6.60 -21.26 -34.95
CA PHE A 10 8.02 -21.51 -34.75
C PHE A 10 8.44 -21.03 -33.35
N SER A 11 9.40 -21.71 -32.71
CA SER A 11 9.88 -21.38 -31.36
C SER A 11 10.33 -19.91 -31.20
N SER A 12 10.83 -19.30 -32.27
CA SER A 12 11.22 -17.90 -32.35
C SER A 12 10.04 -16.94 -32.20
N ASP A 13 8.89 -17.28 -32.78
CA ASP A 13 7.67 -16.47 -32.72
C ASP A 13 7.10 -16.47 -31.30
N ILE A 14 7.19 -17.60 -30.60
CA ILE A 14 6.77 -17.75 -29.20
C ILE A 14 7.63 -16.86 -28.29
N LYS A 15 8.96 -16.89 -28.43
CA LYS A 15 9.87 -16.03 -27.65
C LYS A 15 9.62 -14.54 -27.90
N GLY A 16 9.41 -14.15 -29.17
CA GLY A 16 9.08 -12.78 -29.53
C GLY A 16 7.74 -12.31 -28.95
N LEU A 17 6.77 -13.22 -28.83
CA LEU A 17 5.47 -12.95 -28.20
C LEU A 17 5.60 -12.80 -26.69
N GLU A 18 6.37 -13.68 -26.03
CA GLU A 18 6.64 -13.61 -24.59
C GLU A 18 7.29 -12.29 -24.19
N GLU A 19 8.31 -11.84 -24.91
CA GLU A 19 9.00 -10.58 -24.62
C GLU A 19 8.08 -9.37 -24.84
N LYS A 20 7.26 -9.38 -25.90
CA LYS A 20 6.24 -8.34 -26.11
C LYS A 20 5.18 -8.31 -25.00
N VAL A 21 4.77 -9.48 -24.50
CA VAL A 21 3.83 -9.56 -23.37
C VAL A 21 4.47 -9.01 -22.10
N LYS A 22 5.71 -9.40 -21.77
CA LYS A 22 6.44 -8.86 -20.61
C LYS A 22 6.62 -7.35 -20.71
N GLN A 23 6.96 -6.83 -21.88
CA GLN A 23 7.14 -5.40 -22.11
C GLN A 23 5.83 -4.63 -21.92
N ARG A 24 4.73 -5.10 -22.51
CA ARG A 24 3.41 -4.46 -22.32
C ARG A 24 2.91 -4.56 -20.88
N LEU A 25 3.20 -5.65 -20.18
CA LEU A 25 2.89 -5.78 -18.75
C LEU A 25 3.72 -4.80 -17.91
N ALA A 26 4.99 -4.58 -18.25
CA ALA A 26 5.86 -3.61 -17.58
C ALA A 26 5.40 -2.16 -17.82
N GLU A 27 5.07 -1.82 -19.06
CA GLU A 27 4.52 -0.51 -19.44
C GLU A 27 3.17 -0.25 -18.76
N ALA A 28 2.27 -1.23 -18.77
CA ALA A 28 0.99 -1.11 -18.06
C ALA A 28 1.17 -0.99 -16.54
N LYS A 29 2.16 -1.67 -15.94
CA LYS A 29 2.44 -1.62 -14.48
C LYS A 29 3.03 -0.27 -14.04
N ALA A 30 3.73 0.43 -14.93
CA ALA A 30 4.28 1.76 -14.71
C ALA A 30 3.21 2.87 -14.79
N ASP A 31 2.11 2.63 -15.52
CA ASP A 31 1.01 3.59 -15.73
C ASP A 31 -0.16 3.43 -14.73
N VAL A 32 -0.07 2.49 -13.78
CA VAL A 32 -1.13 2.28 -12.77
C VAL A 32 -0.94 3.27 -11.62
N SER A 33 -1.89 4.19 -11.45
CA SER A 33 -2.04 4.96 -10.23
C SER A 33 -2.32 4.04 -9.04
N ARG A 34 -1.59 4.23 -7.93
CA ARG A 34 -1.70 3.37 -6.75
C ARG A 34 -2.48 4.10 -5.67
N HIS A 35 -3.70 3.65 -5.45
CA HIS A 35 -4.48 4.09 -4.29
C HIS A 35 -3.86 3.54 -3.00
N VAL A 36 -3.49 4.45 -2.11
CA VAL A 36 -2.79 4.13 -0.85
C VAL A 36 -3.55 4.71 0.33
N PHE A 37 -3.89 3.84 1.27
CA PHE A 37 -4.48 4.25 2.55
C PHE A 37 -3.37 4.61 3.53
N ILE A 38 -3.43 5.76 4.21
CA ILE A 38 -2.47 6.08 5.28
C ILE A 38 -3.13 5.94 6.64
N SER A 39 -2.58 5.07 7.47
CA SER A 39 -2.93 4.90 8.88
C SER A 39 -1.90 5.62 9.77
N PHE A 40 -2.36 6.51 10.65
CA PHE A 40 -1.52 7.28 11.56
C PHE A 40 -2.30 7.75 12.78
N ASP A 41 -1.62 8.14 13.85
CA ASP A 41 -2.24 8.76 15.02
C ASP A 41 -2.64 10.22 14.74
N HIS A 42 -3.75 10.71 15.28
CA HIS A 42 -4.22 12.08 15.00
C HIS A 42 -3.15 13.15 15.27
N GLU A 43 -2.32 12.97 16.28
CA GLU A 43 -1.29 13.94 16.63
C GLU A 43 -0.13 14.01 15.61
N ASP A 44 -0.05 13.06 14.68
CA ASP A 44 0.99 13.00 13.64
C ASP A 44 0.52 13.63 12.31
N LEU A 45 -0.65 14.28 12.30
CA LEU A 45 -1.28 14.84 11.09
C LEU A 45 -0.37 15.78 10.29
N ASP A 46 0.38 16.65 10.97
CA ASP A 46 1.28 17.60 10.31
C ASP A 46 2.42 16.89 9.57
N GLU A 47 2.99 15.86 10.17
CA GLU A 47 4.06 15.07 9.55
C GLU A 47 3.53 14.25 8.38
N VAL A 48 2.34 13.66 8.51
CA VAL A 48 1.69 12.95 7.41
C VAL A 48 1.35 13.90 6.26
N ASN A 49 0.94 15.14 6.53
CA ASN A 49 0.70 16.13 5.48
C ASN A 49 1.97 16.49 4.70
N LEU A 50 3.13 16.53 5.36
CA LEU A 50 4.42 16.68 4.68
C LEU A 50 4.74 15.47 3.81
N LEU A 51 4.52 14.25 4.31
CA LEU A 51 4.70 13.00 3.54
C LEU A 51 3.81 12.99 2.29
N ARG A 52 2.56 13.43 2.42
CA ARG A 52 1.64 13.60 1.28
C ARG A 52 2.15 14.62 0.27
N GLY A 53 2.61 15.77 0.75
CA GLY A 53 3.11 16.85 -0.10
C GLY A 53 4.29 16.41 -0.96
N GLN A 54 5.24 15.71 -0.35
CA GLN A 54 6.40 15.15 -1.07
C GLN A 54 5.97 14.11 -2.10
N ALA A 55 5.15 13.14 -1.71
CA ALA A 55 4.69 12.10 -2.63
C ALA A 55 3.95 12.64 -3.86
N LYS A 56 3.10 13.67 -3.67
CA LYS A 56 2.39 14.31 -4.79
C LYS A 56 3.32 15.07 -5.74
N ASN A 57 4.37 15.69 -5.20
CA ASN A 57 5.33 16.46 -6.00
C ASN A 57 6.16 15.55 -6.92
N ASP A 58 6.39 14.30 -6.49
CA ASP A 58 7.24 13.35 -7.20
C ASP A 58 6.48 12.53 -8.28
N LYS A 59 5.27 12.97 -8.68
CA LYS A 59 4.38 12.28 -9.63
C LYS A 59 3.98 10.85 -9.21
N ALA A 60 4.17 10.49 -7.95
CA ALA A 60 3.54 9.30 -7.42
C ALA A 60 2.05 9.61 -7.32
N ASP A 61 1.22 9.01 -8.19
CA ASP A 61 -0.23 9.14 -8.13
C ASP A 61 -0.77 8.31 -6.94
N LEU A 62 -0.42 8.79 -5.74
CA LEU A 62 -0.85 8.29 -4.45
C LEU A 62 -2.10 9.07 -4.05
N GLN A 63 -3.25 8.42 -4.19
CA GLN A 63 -4.49 8.92 -3.62
C GLN A 63 -4.54 8.52 -2.16
N PHE A 64 -4.39 9.51 -1.30
CA PHE A 64 -4.39 9.34 0.14
C PHE A 64 -5.81 9.46 0.68
N ASP A 65 -6.37 8.31 1.03
CA ASP A 65 -7.54 8.25 1.90
C ASP A 65 -7.05 8.14 3.34
N ASP A 66 -7.12 9.22 4.11
CA ASP A 66 -6.91 9.15 5.56
C ASP A 66 -8.21 9.30 6.33
N HIS A 67 -8.17 8.79 7.56
CA HIS A 67 -9.10 9.16 8.59
C HIS A 67 -8.35 9.40 9.90
N SER A 68 -8.20 10.67 10.23
CA SER A 68 -7.69 11.05 11.54
C SER A 68 -8.84 11.02 12.53
N VAL A 69 -9.03 9.89 13.20
CA VAL A 69 -10.11 9.71 14.16
C VAL A 69 -9.73 10.35 15.49
N LYS A 70 -10.49 11.37 15.91
CA LYS A 70 -10.36 11.92 17.27
C LYS A 70 -11.20 11.14 18.28
N GLU A 71 -12.23 10.45 17.79
CA GLU A 71 -13.16 9.68 18.59
C GLU A 71 -12.50 8.43 19.19
N PRO A 72 -12.80 8.10 20.47
CA PRO A 72 -12.36 6.84 21.05
C PRO A 72 -12.84 5.63 20.24
N PHE A 73 -11.99 4.61 20.15
CA PHE A 73 -12.30 3.36 19.45
C PHE A 73 -13.54 2.64 19.99
N ASP A 74 -13.86 2.85 21.27
CA ASP A 74 -14.99 2.23 21.98
C ASP A 74 -16.20 3.20 22.10
N SER A 75 -16.26 4.24 21.27
CA SER A 75 -17.36 5.21 21.26
C SER A 75 -18.62 4.69 20.55
N ALA A 76 -19.77 5.31 20.81
CA ALA A 76 -21.03 4.97 20.13
C ALA A 76 -20.97 5.14 18.59
N ASN A 77 -20.06 5.99 18.09
CA ASN A 77 -19.86 6.23 16.67
C ASN A 77 -18.84 5.27 16.03
N ALA A 78 -18.22 4.38 16.81
CA ALA A 78 -17.13 3.52 16.33
C ALA A 78 -17.53 2.66 15.13
N ASP A 79 -18.74 2.11 15.11
CA ASP A 79 -19.21 1.28 14.00
C ASP A 79 -19.39 2.07 12.70
N TYR A 80 -19.90 3.30 12.81
CA TYR A 80 -20.01 4.22 11.68
C TYR A 80 -18.62 4.58 11.13
N ILE A 81 -17.67 4.88 12.02
CA ILE A 81 -16.29 5.20 11.67
C ILE A 81 -15.61 4.00 10.98
N LYS A 82 -15.72 2.80 11.56
CA LYS A 82 -15.18 1.56 10.98
C LYS A 82 -15.75 1.30 9.58
N ARG A 83 -17.03 1.58 9.35
CA ARG A 83 -17.65 1.44 8.02
C ARG A 83 -17.01 2.40 7.01
N ASN A 84 -16.85 3.69 7.36
CA ASN A 84 -16.20 4.66 6.48
C ASN A 84 -14.75 4.29 6.17
N ILE A 85 -14.00 3.81 7.16
CA ILE A 85 -12.61 3.35 6.96
C ILE A 85 -12.56 2.13 6.04
N ARG A 86 -13.48 1.17 6.20
CA ARG A 86 -13.55 0.00 5.30
C ARG A 86 -13.76 0.39 3.85
N GLU A 87 -14.64 1.36 3.58
CA GLU A 87 -14.87 1.84 2.21
C GLU A 87 -13.61 2.46 1.59
N LYS A 88 -12.75 3.09 2.40
CA LYS A 88 -11.44 3.59 1.99
C LYS A 88 -10.43 2.46 1.73
N ILE A 89 -10.34 1.50 2.66
CA ILE A 89 -9.47 0.32 2.53
C ILE A 89 -9.83 -0.49 1.28
N ASP A 90 -11.12 -0.58 0.94
CA ASP A 90 -11.56 -1.32 -0.24
C ASP A 90 -11.03 -0.75 -1.55
N ARG A 91 -10.86 0.59 -1.62
CA ARG A 91 -10.33 1.30 -2.79
C ARG A 91 -8.80 1.25 -2.88
N CYS A 92 -8.10 1.03 -1.77
CA CYS A 92 -6.64 0.99 -1.79
C CYS A 92 -6.10 -0.39 -2.18
N SER A 93 -4.87 -0.42 -2.70
CA SER A 93 -4.11 -1.67 -2.88
C SER A 93 -3.13 -1.92 -1.74
N VAL A 94 -2.63 -0.83 -1.14
CA VAL A 94 -1.63 -0.87 -0.08
C VAL A 94 -2.03 0.10 1.03
N ALA A 95 -1.83 -0.30 2.28
CA ALA A 95 -1.88 0.56 3.45
C ALA A 95 -0.46 0.92 3.91
N VAL A 96 -0.24 2.22 4.12
CA VAL A 96 0.99 2.79 4.67
C VAL A 96 0.71 3.21 6.11
N VAL A 97 1.43 2.64 7.05
CA VAL A 97 1.32 2.97 8.47
C VAL A 97 2.44 3.93 8.85
N TYR A 98 2.11 5.14 9.31
CA TYR A 98 3.13 6.05 9.84
C TYR A 98 3.53 5.62 11.26
N LEU A 99 4.69 4.99 11.36
CA LEU A 99 5.19 4.38 12.57
C LEU A 99 5.83 5.44 13.47
N THR A 100 5.13 5.78 14.54
CA THR A 100 5.62 6.59 15.65
C THR A 100 5.39 5.85 16.98
N GLY A 101 5.95 6.38 18.08
CA GLY A 101 5.68 5.84 19.41
C GLY A 101 4.19 5.87 19.79
N LYS A 102 3.42 6.81 19.23
CA LYS A 102 1.97 7.00 19.48
C LYS A 102 1.15 5.97 18.71
N THR A 103 1.45 5.83 17.42
CA THR A 103 0.86 4.82 16.53
C THR A 103 0.95 3.42 17.13
N ALA A 104 2.06 3.09 17.81
CA ALA A 104 2.25 1.78 18.45
C ALA A 104 1.15 1.42 19.48
N SER A 105 0.60 2.41 20.18
CA SER A 105 -0.47 2.22 21.16
C SER A 105 -1.90 2.43 20.62
N SER A 106 -2.05 2.87 19.37
CA SER A 106 -3.36 3.19 18.82
C SER A 106 -4.17 1.93 18.51
N LYS A 107 -5.36 1.82 19.13
CA LYS A 107 -6.34 0.77 18.83
C LYS A 107 -6.87 0.88 17.40
N TRP A 108 -7.08 2.11 16.93
CA TRP A 108 -7.50 2.39 15.56
C TRP A 108 -6.49 1.84 14.55
N VAL A 109 -5.21 2.20 14.71
CA VAL A 109 -4.16 1.74 13.79
C VAL A 109 -4.03 0.22 13.79
N ASN A 110 -4.05 -0.43 14.96
CA ASN A 110 -4.01 -1.89 15.02
C ASN A 110 -5.18 -2.53 14.27
N TRP A 111 -6.39 -2.03 14.49
CA TRP A 111 -7.58 -2.52 13.80
C TRP A 111 -7.52 -2.28 12.27
N GLU A 112 -7.04 -1.12 11.84
CA GLU A 112 -6.85 -0.80 10.41
C GLU A 112 -5.87 -1.74 9.73
N ILE A 113 -4.74 -2.04 10.38
CA ILE A 113 -3.76 -3.00 9.87
C ILE A 113 -4.40 -4.38 9.71
N GLU A 114 -5.10 -4.87 10.73
CA GLU A 114 -5.78 -6.16 10.64
C GLU A 114 -6.84 -6.18 9.53
N GLU A 115 -7.63 -5.12 9.39
CA GLU A 115 -8.69 -5.05 8.38
C GLU A 115 -8.09 -5.02 6.96
N CYS A 116 -6.98 -4.30 6.76
CA CYS A 116 -6.24 -4.31 5.50
C CYS A 116 -5.74 -5.72 5.16
N LEU A 117 -5.11 -6.40 6.11
CA LEU A 117 -4.59 -7.75 5.93
C LEU A 117 -5.71 -8.76 5.66
N LYS A 118 -6.83 -8.68 6.39
CA LYS A 118 -8.03 -9.52 6.17
C LYS A 118 -8.59 -9.38 4.75
N ARG A 119 -8.41 -8.22 4.12
CA ARG A 119 -8.85 -7.92 2.76
C ARG A 119 -7.78 -8.18 1.69
N GLY A 120 -6.65 -8.81 2.07
CA GLY A 120 -5.54 -9.10 1.15
C GLY A 120 -4.83 -7.85 0.63
N LYS A 121 -4.89 -6.74 1.38
CA LYS A 121 -4.18 -5.51 1.03
C LYS A 121 -2.74 -5.61 1.55
N GLY A 122 -1.80 -5.08 0.78
CA GLY A 122 -0.41 -4.97 1.24
C GLY A 122 -0.32 -3.97 2.40
N VAL A 123 0.52 -4.25 3.41
CA VAL A 123 0.76 -3.32 4.52
C VAL A 123 2.25 -3.05 4.64
N ILE A 124 2.61 -1.76 4.65
CA ILE A 124 3.98 -1.30 4.91
C ILE A 124 3.97 -0.23 6.01
N GLY A 125 5.06 -0.17 6.76
CA GLY A 125 5.29 0.88 7.75
C GLY A 125 6.30 1.89 7.22
N VAL A 126 6.09 3.16 7.49
CA VAL A 126 7.04 4.23 7.19
C VAL A 126 7.38 4.98 8.47
N TYR A 127 8.67 5.25 8.69
CA TYR A 127 9.14 5.97 9.89
C TYR A 127 10.12 7.08 9.50
N LYS A 128 10.19 8.09 10.37
CA LYS A 128 11.14 9.20 10.24
C LYS A 128 12.36 8.97 11.13
N GLY A 129 13.52 9.45 10.70
CA GLY A 129 14.79 9.33 11.43
C GLY A 129 15.65 8.14 10.97
N ASP A 130 16.69 7.82 11.74
CA ASP A 130 17.71 6.84 11.34
C ASP A 130 17.36 5.39 11.70
N ALA A 131 16.44 5.20 12.62
CA ALA A 131 16.00 3.88 13.06
C ALA A 131 14.47 3.82 13.17
N PRO A 132 13.86 2.64 12.93
CA PRO A 132 12.45 2.44 13.18
C PRO A 132 12.15 2.65 14.68
N PRO A 133 10.92 3.07 15.03
CA PRO A 133 10.55 3.24 16.43
C PRO A 133 10.67 1.92 17.19
N ALA A 134 11.13 2.01 18.44
CA ALA A 134 11.36 0.83 19.30
C ALA A 134 10.07 0.01 19.54
N LYS A 135 8.91 0.66 19.42
CA LYS A 135 7.60 0.02 19.48
C LYS A 135 6.86 0.31 18.19
N THR A 136 6.19 -0.71 17.67
CA THR A 136 5.27 -0.62 16.53
C THR A 136 3.96 -1.29 16.93
N PRO A 137 2.86 -1.05 16.19
CA PRO A 137 1.58 -1.68 16.49
C PRO A 137 1.70 -3.20 16.58
N THR A 138 0.99 -3.83 17.52
CA THR A 138 0.99 -5.28 17.72
C THR A 138 0.64 -6.03 16.45
N ALA A 139 -0.41 -5.59 15.73
CA ALA A 139 -0.83 -6.19 14.46
C ALA A 139 0.28 -6.10 13.40
N PHE A 140 1.04 -5.00 13.39
CA PHE A 140 2.18 -4.81 12.49
C PHE A 140 3.29 -5.85 12.75
N GLN A 141 3.63 -6.07 14.02
CA GLN A 141 4.68 -7.00 14.43
C GLN A 141 4.29 -8.46 14.18
N GLN A 142 3.07 -8.83 14.59
CA GLN A 142 2.57 -10.19 14.49
C GLN A 142 2.46 -10.68 13.03
N ASN A 143 2.19 -9.77 12.10
CA ASN A 143 2.06 -10.10 10.68
C ASN A 143 3.35 -9.89 9.89
N GLY A 144 4.47 -9.56 10.57
CA GLY A 144 5.78 -9.40 9.92
C GLY A 144 5.80 -8.30 8.85
N CYS A 145 5.03 -7.22 9.04
CA CYS A 145 4.95 -6.14 8.08
C CYS A 145 6.31 -5.43 7.93
N LYS A 146 6.65 -5.02 6.70
CA LYS A 146 7.93 -4.37 6.39
C LYS A 146 7.88 -2.89 6.77
N ALA A 147 8.88 -2.42 7.52
CA ALA A 147 9.09 -0.99 7.80
C ALA A 147 10.19 -0.41 6.91
N VAL A 148 10.00 0.80 6.40
CA VAL A 148 10.98 1.54 5.59
C VAL A 148 11.16 2.97 6.12
N LYS A 149 12.35 3.51 5.92
CA LYS A 149 12.63 4.92 6.21
C LYS A 149 11.81 5.79 5.27
N TRP A 150 11.36 6.94 5.77
CA TRP A 150 10.71 7.98 4.97
C TRP A 150 11.75 8.62 4.03
N GLU A 151 11.95 7.98 2.91
CA GLU A 151 12.73 8.44 1.76
C GLU A 151 11.94 8.06 0.50
N HIS A 152 11.94 8.91 -0.52
CA HIS A 152 11.11 8.73 -1.72
C HIS A 152 11.28 7.33 -2.34
N ASP A 153 12.52 6.97 -2.70
CA ASP A 153 12.83 5.70 -3.36
C ASP A 153 12.45 4.48 -2.50
N ALA A 154 12.70 4.57 -1.19
CA ALA A 154 12.41 3.49 -0.26
C ALA A 154 10.90 3.27 -0.11
N LEU A 155 10.13 4.36 0.00
CA LEU A 155 8.69 4.33 0.12
C LEU A 155 8.04 3.80 -1.16
N MET A 156 8.42 4.34 -2.33
CA MET A 156 7.86 3.91 -3.61
C MET A 156 8.14 2.44 -3.88
N ARG A 157 9.38 1.99 -3.69
CA ARG A 157 9.74 0.57 -3.83
C ARG A 157 8.94 -0.32 -2.89
N ALA A 158 8.74 0.10 -1.65
CA ALA A 158 7.97 -0.68 -0.68
C ALA A 158 6.50 -0.78 -1.06
N ILE A 159 5.90 0.32 -1.54
CA ILE A 159 4.52 0.33 -2.05
C ILE A 159 4.39 -0.62 -3.24
N GLU A 160 5.35 -0.58 -4.17
CA GLU A 160 5.37 -1.49 -5.32
C GLU A 160 5.41 -2.95 -4.91
N GLU A 161 6.39 -3.31 -4.08
CA GLU A 161 6.55 -4.67 -3.57
C GLU A 161 5.28 -5.15 -2.85
N ALA A 162 4.70 -4.30 -2.00
CA ALA A 162 3.48 -4.62 -1.25
C ALA A 162 2.23 -4.74 -2.13
N SER A 163 2.13 -3.98 -3.22
CA SER A 163 0.99 -4.04 -4.15
C SER A 163 0.93 -5.36 -4.94
N THR A 164 2.08 -6.02 -5.10
CA THR A 164 2.22 -7.26 -5.87
C THR A 164 2.09 -8.54 -5.05
N LYS A 165 2.28 -8.45 -3.73
CA LYS A 165 2.00 -9.54 -2.79
C LYS A 165 0.50 -9.58 -2.54
N ARG A 166 -0.23 -10.27 -3.42
CA ARG A 166 -1.65 -10.62 -3.21
C ARG A 166 -1.76 -12.07 -2.76
#